data_AF-A0A368GUQ9-F1
#
_entry.id   AF-A0A368GUQ9-F1
#
_cell.length_a   1.000
_cell.length_b   1.000
_cell.length_c   1.000
_cell.angle_alpha   90.00
_cell.angle_beta   90.00
_cell.angle_gamma   90.00
#
_symmetry.space_group_name_H-M   'P 1'
#
loop_
_entity.id
_entity.type
_entity.pdbx_description
1 polymer ?
#
loop_
_entity_poly.entity_id
_entity_poly.type
_entity_poly.pdbx_seq_one_letter_code
_entity_poly.pdbx_strand_id
1 'polypeptide(L)'
;MFFKDGHCYSAGTRTFVQGKIYDEFVDRSREHAERRIIGDPFEPSTEQGPQIDGYQVKKILRHVERGKREGAQLITGGKKWGDRGHYVLPTVLSEIDESTTLAREEIIGPIMKVIRFETMEDLLQKTSVKHNFLPTAIMTQDVEKGKMQLSYSQRNFFPKSQRHK
;
A
#
# COMPACT_ATOMS: atom_id res chain seq x y z
N MET A 1 5.45 4.05 3.28
CA MET A 1 4.00 3.78 3.30
C MET A 1 3.29 4.43 4.48
N PHE A 2 3.74 4.20 5.71
CA PHE A 2 3.13 4.78 6.91
C PHE A 2 3.47 6.27 7.16
N PHE A 3 4.06 6.95 6.18
CA PHE A 3 4.34 8.38 6.27
C PHE A 3 3.01 9.16 6.24
N LYS A 4 2.84 10.11 7.18
CA LYS A 4 1.57 10.84 7.39
C LYS A 4 0.35 9.92 7.57
N ASP A 5 0.46 8.84 8.34
CA ASP A 5 -0.68 7.97 8.68
C ASP A 5 -1.37 7.29 7.47
N GLY A 6 -0.71 7.27 6.31
CA GLY A 6 -1.32 6.85 5.04
C GLY A 6 -2.20 7.91 4.38
N HIS A 7 -2.28 9.13 4.95
CA HIS A 7 -2.92 10.32 4.39
C HIS A 7 -1.95 11.06 3.49
N CYS A 8 -1.51 10.36 2.46
CA CYS A 8 -0.68 10.93 1.42
C CYS A 8 -1.18 10.39 0.08
N TYR A 9 -1.43 11.28 -0.88
CA TYR A 9 -1.76 10.89 -2.26
C TYR A 9 -0.61 10.10 -2.93
N SER A 10 0.58 10.07 -2.31
CA SER A 10 1.72 9.24 -2.70
C SER A 10 1.99 8.08 -1.74
N ALA A 11 1.04 7.77 -0.83
CA ALA A 11 1.14 6.58 -0.02
C ALA A 11 1.17 5.37 -0.96
N GLY A 12 2.27 4.61 -0.94
CA GLY A 12 2.46 3.39 -1.73
C GLY A 12 1.48 2.30 -1.33
N THR A 13 0.18 2.52 -1.59
CA THR A 13 -0.94 1.68 -1.18
C THR A 13 -0.85 0.27 -1.74
N ARG A 14 -0.11 0.09 -2.83
CA ARG A 14 0.30 -1.19 -3.41
C ARG A 14 1.81 -1.29 -3.38
N THR A 15 2.33 -2.29 -2.67
CA THR A 15 3.76 -2.62 -2.65
C THR A 15 3.95 -3.93 -3.40
N PHE A 16 4.56 -3.86 -4.57
CA PHE A 16 4.87 -5.04 -5.37
C PHE A 16 6.24 -5.58 -4.98
N VAL A 17 6.32 -6.88 -4.66
CA VAL A 17 7.53 -7.52 -4.14
C VAL A 17 7.84 -8.76 -4.95
N GLN A 18 9.10 -8.90 -5.37
CA GLN A 18 9.54 -10.03 -6.18
C GLN A 18 9.53 -11.31 -5.32
N GLY A 19 9.06 -12.42 -5.91
CA GLY A 19 8.88 -13.70 -5.21
C GLY A 19 10.06 -14.14 -4.35
N LYS A 20 11.31 -13.91 -4.80
CA LYS A 20 12.54 -14.27 -4.07
C LYS A 20 12.66 -13.64 -2.67
N ILE A 21 12.09 -12.46 -2.45
CA ILE A 21 12.18 -11.73 -1.17
C ILE A 21 10.80 -11.52 -0.53
N TYR A 22 9.74 -12.13 -1.06
CA TYR A 22 8.37 -11.85 -0.68
C TYR A 22 8.11 -12.13 0.80
N ASP A 23 8.43 -13.34 1.24
CA ASP A 23 8.13 -13.79 2.62
C ASP A 23 8.92 -12.97 3.64
N GLU A 24 10.23 -12.75 3.41
CA GLU A 24 11.06 -11.91 4.28
C GLU A 24 10.52 -10.46 4.33
N PHE A 25 10.09 -9.91 3.21
CA PHE A 25 9.51 -8.58 3.17
C PHE A 25 8.21 -8.49 3.97
N VAL A 26 7.33 -9.49 3.87
CA VAL A 26 6.07 -9.55 4.63
C VAL A 26 6.37 -9.60 6.13
N ASP A 27 7.30 -10.46 6.57
CA ASP A 27 7.69 -10.57 7.97
C ASP A 27 8.29 -9.27 8.52
N ARG A 28 9.19 -8.63 7.78
CA ARG A 28 9.78 -7.35 8.20
C ARG A 28 8.76 -6.21 8.19
N SER A 29 7.80 -6.26 7.28
CA SER A 29 6.68 -5.30 7.23
C SER A 29 5.77 -5.44 8.45
N ARG A 30 5.49 -6.68 8.89
CA ARG A 30 4.79 -6.95 10.15
C ARG A 30 5.50 -6.30 11.32
N GLU A 31 6.79 -6.61 11.51
CA GLU A 31 7.57 -6.09 12.62
C GLU A 31 7.58 -4.56 12.65
N HIS A 32 7.75 -3.93 11.49
CA HIS A 32 7.77 -2.48 11.39
C HIS A 32 6.40 -1.85 11.69
N ALA A 33 5.31 -2.49 11.24
CA ALA A 33 3.95 -2.05 11.52
C ALA A 33 3.62 -2.16 13.03
N GLU A 34 4.04 -3.24 13.68
CA GLU A 34 3.75 -3.50 15.10
C GLU A 34 4.55 -2.61 16.06
N ARG A 35 5.76 -2.19 15.67
CA ARG A 35 6.61 -1.30 16.48
C ARG A 35 6.17 0.16 16.45
N ARG A 36 5.24 0.53 15.57
CA ARG A 36 4.89 1.92 15.32
C ARG A 36 4.16 2.55 16.52
N ILE A 37 4.62 3.72 16.96
CA ILE A 37 4.04 4.41 18.12
C ILE A 37 2.79 5.19 17.69
N ILE A 38 1.62 4.70 18.11
CA ILE A 38 0.32 5.35 17.87
C ILE A 38 -0.01 6.22 19.09
N GLY A 39 -0.44 7.45 18.86
CA GLY A 39 -0.69 8.36 19.97
C GLY A 39 -1.24 9.72 19.57
N ASP A 40 -1.23 10.63 20.54
CA ASP A 40 -1.62 12.02 20.34
C ASP A 40 -0.65 12.70 19.35
N PRO A 41 -1.15 13.35 18.27
CA PRO A 41 -0.30 14.01 17.28
C PRO A 41 0.53 15.18 17.84
N PHE A 42 0.23 15.68 19.05
CA PHE A 42 1.03 16.69 19.73
C PHE A 42 2.20 16.12 20.54
N GLU A 43 2.23 14.81 20.77
CA GLU A 43 3.33 14.14 21.47
C GLU A 43 4.50 13.88 20.51
N PRO A 44 5.74 14.32 20.82
CA PRO A 44 6.89 14.18 19.91
C PRO A 44 7.27 12.72 19.58
N SER A 45 6.91 11.77 20.45
CA SER A 45 7.16 10.34 20.22
C SER A 45 6.14 9.67 19.31
N THR A 46 5.03 10.34 18.99
CA THR A 46 3.96 9.77 18.17
C THR A 46 4.42 9.69 16.71
N GLU A 47 4.40 8.48 16.16
CA GLU A 47 4.70 8.21 14.75
C GLU A 47 3.44 8.05 13.89
N GLN A 48 2.29 7.80 14.54
CA GLN A 48 1.00 7.69 13.86
C GLN A 48 -0.16 8.34 14.64
N GLY A 49 -0.84 9.29 13.99
CA GLY A 49 -2.00 10.01 14.52
C GLY A 49 -3.36 9.35 14.20
N PRO A 50 -4.47 10.02 14.58
CA PRO A 50 -5.82 9.54 14.30
C PRO A 50 -6.20 9.74 12.83
N GLN A 51 -7.19 8.99 12.38
CA GLN A 51 -7.92 9.28 11.15
C GLN A 51 -8.82 10.51 11.35
N ILE A 52 -9.23 11.14 10.25
CA ILE A 52 -10.00 12.39 10.27
C ILE A 52 -11.33 12.28 11.04
N ASP A 53 -12.03 11.15 10.91
CA ASP A 53 -13.30 10.90 11.57
C ASP A 53 -13.61 9.39 11.74
N GLY A 54 -14.72 9.09 12.41
CA GLY A 54 -15.20 7.72 12.60
C GLY A 54 -15.72 7.05 11.33
N TYR A 55 -16.11 7.82 10.31
CA TYR A 55 -16.52 7.26 9.02
C TYR A 55 -15.32 6.66 8.29
N GLN A 56 -14.18 7.34 8.31
CA GLN A 56 -12.92 6.90 7.73
C GLN A 56 -12.42 5.63 8.42
N VAL A 57 -12.45 5.58 9.76
CA VAL A 57 -12.13 4.35 10.51
C VAL A 57 -13.00 3.18 10.05
N LYS A 58 -14.33 3.36 9.99
CA LYS A 58 -15.25 2.31 9.53
C LYS A 58 -14.97 1.90 8.09
N LYS A 59 -14.66 2.84 7.20
CA LYS A 59 -14.32 2.57 5.79
C LYS A 59 -13.07 1.69 5.70
N ILE A 60 -12.00 2.08 6.39
CA ILE A 60 -10.73 1.35 6.44
C ILE A 60 -10.97 -0.10 6.92
N LEU A 61 -11.65 -0.29 8.06
CA LEU A 61 -11.92 -1.61 8.61
C LEU A 61 -12.82 -2.47 7.70
N ARG A 62 -13.80 -1.87 7.00
CA ARG A 62 -14.59 -2.58 5.99
C ARG A 62 -13.75 -3.11 4.83
N HIS A 63 -12.75 -2.35 4.38
CA HIS A 63 -11.84 -2.83 3.33
C HIS A 63 -10.98 -3.99 3.81
N VAL A 64 -10.50 -3.95 5.06
CA VAL A 64 -9.76 -5.08 5.66
C VAL A 64 -10.62 -6.34 5.70
N GLU A 65 -11.85 -6.24 6.20
CA GLU A 65 -12.77 -7.39 6.27
C GLU A 65 -13.23 -7.88 4.89
N ARG A 66 -13.34 -6.98 3.90
CA ARG A 66 -13.56 -7.38 2.52
C ARG A 66 -12.35 -8.12 1.96
N GLY A 67 -11.15 -7.60 2.16
CA GLY A 67 -9.91 -8.23 1.72
C GLY A 67 -9.77 -9.66 2.23
N LYS A 68 -10.01 -9.87 3.53
CA LYS A 68 -10.01 -11.20 4.15
C LYS A 68 -11.01 -12.16 3.49
N ARG A 69 -12.22 -11.67 3.17
CA ARG A 69 -13.24 -12.47 2.45
C ARG A 69 -12.87 -12.75 0.99
N GLU A 70 -12.11 -11.87 0.38
CA GLU A 70 -11.58 -12.03 -0.98
C GLU A 70 -10.28 -12.88 -1.02
N GLY A 71 -9.85 -13.45 0.11
CA GLY A 71 -8.72 -14.38 0.20
C GLY A 71 -7.40 -13.76 0.66
N ALA A 72 -7.34 -12.43 0.86
CA ALA A 72 -6.14 -11.80 1.38
C ALA A 72 -5.87 -12.23 2.82
N GLN A 73 -4.60 -12.44 3.15
CA GLN A 73 -4.18 -12.76 4.50
C GLN A 73 -3.94 -11.49 5.31
N LEU A 74 -4.54 -11.40 6.50
CA LEU A 74 -4.24 -10.36 7.48
C LEU A 74 -3.00 -10.76 8.29
N ILE A 75 -1.90 -10.05 8.06
CA ILE A 75 -0.61 -10.32 8.71
C ILE A 75 -0.55 -9.64 10.09
N THR A 76 -0.98 -8.38 10.18
CA THR A 76 -1.08 -7.65 11.46
C THR A 76 -2.05 -6.47 11.35
N GLY A 77 -2.43 -5.90 12.49
CA GLY A 77 -3.33 -4.75 12.59
C GLY A 77 -4.80 -5.13 12.34
N GLY A 78 -5.44 -4.43 11.39
CA GLY A 78 -6.80 -4.73 10.94
C GLY A 78 -7.91 -4.35 11.92
N LYS A 79 -7.61 -3.56 12.95
CA LYS A 79 -8.57 -3.16 13.99
C LYS A 79 -8.35 -1.72 14.45
N LYS A 80 -9.36 -1.17 15.12
CA LYS A 80 -9.26 0.12 15.83
C LYS A 80 -8.20 0.01 16.94
N TRP A 81 -7.45 1.08 17.17
CA TRP A 81 -6.57 1.20 18.33
C TRP A 81 -7.23 2.00 19.44
N GLY A 82 -7.32 1.42 20.63
CA GLY A 82 -7.96 2.04 21.81
C GLY A 82 -9.47 2.29 21.65
N ASP A 83 -10.09 2.79 22.72
CA ASP A 83 -11.53 3.03 22.76
C ASP A 83 -11.91 4.45 22.32
N ARG A 84 -11.00 5.41 22.51
CA ARG A 84 -11.21 6.84 22.22
C ARG A 84 -10.53 7.28 20.93
N GLY A 85 -11.04 8.35 20.33
CA GLY A 85 -10.54 8.88 19.07
C GLY A 85 -10.76 7.95 17.86
N HIS A 86 -10.08 8.28 16.78
CA HIS A 86 -10.27 7.68 15.46
C HIS A 86 -9.01 6.96 14.97
N TYR A 87 -8.38 6.15 15.82
CA TYR A 87 -7.14 5.46 15.49
C TYR A 87 -7.36 4.09 14.86
N VAL A 88 -6.51 3.71 13.92
CA VAL A 88 -6.47 2.37 13.32
C VAL A 88 -5.06 1.82 13.44
N LEU A 89 -4.91 0.55 13.80
CA LEU A 89 -3.60 -0.08 13.83
C LEU A 89 -2.96 -0.08 12.42
N PRO A 90 -1.65 0.16 12.31
CA PRO A 90 -0.88 -0.18 11.11
C PRO A 90 -1.20 -1.60 10.68
N THR A 91 -1.66 -1.74 9.44
CA THR A 91 -2.22 -2.98 8.92
C THR A 91 -1.40 -3.46 7.74
N VAL A 92 -1.09 -4.76 7.71
CA VAL A 92 -0.41 -5.40 6.58
C VAL A 92 -1.30 -6.53 6.05
N LEU A 93 -1.58 -6.50 4.76
CA LEU A 93 -2.32 -7.51 4.01
C LEU A 93 -1.38 -8.12 2.95
N SER A 94 -1.34 -9.45 2.89
CA SER A 94 -0.58 -10.24 1.90
C SER A 94 -1.50 -11.20 1.15
N GLU A 95 -0.94 -12.03 0.26
CA GLU A 95 -1.69 -13.02 -0.54
C GLU A 95 -2.87 -12.40 -1.30
N ILE A 96 -2.64 -11.21 -1.89
CA ILE A 96 -3.68 -10.44 -2.56
C ILE A 96 -3.73 -10.85 -4.03
N ASP A 97 -4.83 -11.51 -4.40
CA ASP A 97 -5.14 -11.82 -5.81
C ASP A 97 -5.53 -10.53 -6.57
N GLU A 98 -5.07 -10.40 -7.81
CA GLU A 98 -5.26 -9.20 -8.64
C GLU A 98 -6.70 -8.95 -9.09
N SER A 99 -7.50 -10.01 -9.15
CA SER A 99 -8.91 -9.95 -9.52
C SER A 99 -9.76 -9.32 -8.41
N THR A 100 -9.21 -9.23 -7.20
CA THR A 100 -9.89 -8.76 -6.00
C THR A 100 -10.07 -7.24 -6.00
N THR A 101 -11.05 -6.80 -5.24
CA THR A 101 -11.32 -5.37 -5.08
C THR A 101 -10.20 -4.71 -4.29
N LEU A 102 -9.62 -5.44 -3.34
CA LEU A 102 -8.49 -4.98 -2.55
C LEU A 102 -7.27 -4.63 -3.43
N ALA A 103 -6.97 -5.41 -4.47
CA ALA A 103 -5.93 -5.07 -5.44
C ALA A 103 -6.26 -3.78 -6.22
N ARG A 104 -7.55 -3.56 -6.52
CA ARG A 104 -8.04 -2.53 -7.44
C ARG A 104 -8.41 -1.18 -6.80
N GLU A 105 -8.78 -1.16 -5.54
CA GLU A 105 -9.13 0.09 -4.86
C GLU A 105 -7.93 0.71 -4.17
N GLU A 106 -7.95 2.03 -4.05
CA GLU A 106 -7.04 2.76 -3.19
C GLU A 106 -7.72 3.00 -1.84
N ILE A 107 -7.00 2.69 -0.77
CA ILE A 107 -7.51 2.87 0.60
C ILE A 107 -6.63 3.91 1.26
N ILE A 108 -7.25 5.04 1.64
CA ILE A 108 -6.57 6.09 2.39
C ILE A 108 -6.58 5.68 3.86
N GLY A 109 -5.40 5.40 4.42
CA GLY A 109 -5.25 4.92 5.79
C GLY A 109 -4.01 4.04 5.95
N PRO A 110 -3.72 3.58 7.18
CA PRO A 110 -2.46 2.89 7.48
C PRO A 110 -2.52 1.39 7.08
N ILE A 111 -2.90 1.08 5.84
CA ILE A 111 -2.99 -0.29 5.31
C ILE A 111 -1.98 -0.51 4.19
N MET A 112 -1.00 -1.39 4.42
CA MET A 112 -0.10 -1.93 3.41
C MET A 112 -0.66 -3.15 2.71
N LYS A 113 -0.66 -3.12 1.37
CA LYS A 113 -0.98 -4.26 0.51
C LYS A 113 0.30 -4.76 -0.14
N VAL A 114 0.72 -5.97 0.20
CA VAL A 114 1.93 -6.60 -0.36
C VAL A 114 1.51 -7.58 -1.44
N ILE A 115 1.84 -7.27 -2.69
CA ILE A 115 1.44 -8.03 -3.88
C ILE A 115 2.67 -8.70 -4.47
N ARG A 116 2.62 -10.01 -4.63
CA ARG A 116 3.72 -10.79 -5.20
C ARG A 116 3.79 -10.62 -6.72
N PHE A 117 5.00 -10.58 -7.26
CA PHE A 117 5.25 -10.75 -8.69
C PHE A 117 6.46 -11.64 -8.93
N GLU A 118 6.49 -12.35 -10.06
CA GLU A 118 7.60 -13.28 -10.39
C GLU A 118 8.53 -12.72 -11.46
N THR A 119 7.97 -12.19 -12.55
CA THR A 119 8.72 -11.65 -13.67
C THR A 119 8.41 -10.18 -13.91
N MET A 120 9.15 -9.56 -14.82
CA MET A 120 8.90 -8.16 -15.15
C MET A 120 7.63 -7.99 -15.97
N GLU A 121 7.36 -8.92 -16.87
CA GLU A 121 6.13 -8.99 -17.64
C GLU A 121 4.92 -9.10 -16.70
N ASP A 122 5.01 -9.92 -15.66
CA ASP A 122 3.99 -10.09 -14.62
C ASP A 122 3.75 -8.79 -13.84
N LEU A 123 4.81 -8.10 -13.42
CA LEU A 123 4.70 -6.80 -12.75
C LEU A 123 4.07 -5.72 -13.66
N LEU A 124 4.45 -5.69 -14.93
CA LEU A 124 3.92 -4.74 -15.90
C LEU A 124 2.42 -4.98 -16.14
N GLN A 125 1.99 -6.24 -16.24
CA GLN A 125 0.58 -6.58 -16.32
C GLN A 125 -0.17 -6.10 -15.07
N LYS A 126 0.30 -6.48 -13.87
CA LYS A 126 -0.24 -6.07 -12.56
C LYS A 126 -0.42 -4.55 -12.41
N THR A 127 0.53 -3.77 -12.91
CA THR A 127 0.54 -2.31 -12.76
C THR A 127 -0.30 -1.59 -13.82
N SER A 128 -0.46 -2.19 -15.01
CA SER A 128 -1.18 -1.60 -16.16
C SER A 128 -2.70 -1.46 -15.98
N VAL A 129 -3.30 -2.22 -15.05
CA VAL A 129 -4.77 -2.34 -14.90
C VAL A 129 -5.43 -1.07 -14.33
N LYS A 130 -4.69 -0.03 -13.95
CA LYS A 130 -5.27 1.20 -13.36
C LYS A 130 -4.95 2.49 -14.11
N HIS A 131 -5.99 3.30 -14.27
CA HIS A 131 -5.98 4.68 -14.79
C HIS A 131 -5.73 5.77 -13.72
N ASN A 132 -5.48 5.40 -12.46
CA ASN A 132 -5.24 6.38 -11.40
C ASN A 132 -3.75 6.58 -11.20
N PHE A 133 -3.29 7.77 -11.57
CA PHE A 133 -1.92 8.24 -11.57
C PHE A 133 -1.46 8.53 -10.14
N LEU A 134 -0.71 7.59 -9.55
CA LEU A 134 -0.02 7.77 -8.28
C LEU A 134 1.50 7.72 -8.48
N PRO A 135 2.28 8.46 -7.68
CA PRO A 135 3.75 8.38 -7.69
C PRO A 135 4.22 6.94 -7.51
N THR A 136 5.17 6.51 -8.35
CA THR A 136 5.77 5.18 -8.28
C THR A 136 7.23 5.29 -7.86
N ALA A 137 7.62 4.53 -6.84
CA ALA A 137 9.01 4.38 -6.42
C ALA A 137 9.49 2.97 -6.82
N ILE A 138 10.72 2.90 -7.32
CA ILE A 138 11.36 1.66 -7.77
C ILE A 138 12.62 1.45 -6.93
N MET A 139 12.76 0.26 -6.35
CA MET A 139 13.93 -0.14 -5.56
C MET A 139 14.58 -1.35 -6.21
N THR A 140 15.73 -1.14 -6.85
CA THR A 140 16.51 -2.19 -7.53
C THR A 140 17.99 -1.81 -7.54
N GLN A 141 18.87 -2.80 -7.48
CA GLN A 141 20.31 -2.63 -7.73
C GLN A 141 20.65 -2.76 -9.23
N ASP A 142 19.72 -3.29 -10.03
CA ASP A 142 19.83 -3.43 -11.48
C ASP A 142 19.31 -2.16 -12.17
N VAL A 143 20.24 -1.36 -12.68
CA VAL A 143 19.97 -0.07 -13.31
C VAL A 143 19.12 -0.22 -14.58
N GLU A 144 19.29 -1.30 -15.35
CA GLU A 144 18.56 -1.50 -16.61
C GLU A 144 17.09 -1.88 -16.34
N LYS A 145 16.84 -2.72 -15.33
CA LYS A 145 15.46 -2.96 -14.85
C LYS A 145 14.82 -1.68 -14.32
N GLY A 146 15.59 -0.88 -13.58
CA GLY A 146 15.12 0.41 -13.07
C GLY A 146 14.70 1.36 -14.19
N LYS A 147 15.53 1.51 -15.24
CA LYS A 147 15.21 2.32 -16.43
C LYS A 147 13.99 1.80 -17.18
N MET A 148 13.86 0.48 -17.34
CA MET A 148 12.70 -0.13 -18.01
C MET A 148 11.39 0.19 -17.27
N GLN A 149 11.36 0.00 -15.95
CA GLN A 149 10.20 0.29 -15.12
C GLN A 149 9.85 1.79 -15.10
N LEU A 150 10.86 2.66 -15.00
CA LEU A 150 10.68 4.12 -15.10
C LEU A 150 10.09 4.52 -16.46
N SER A 151 10.63 3.99 -17.55
CA SER A 151 10.14 4.26 -18.91
C SER A 151 8.68 3.82 -19.09
N TYR A 152 8.32 2.66 -18.53
CA TYR A 152 6.95 2.17 -18.57
C TYR A 152 5.99 3.03 -17.74
N SER A 153 6.41 3.37 -16.51
CA SER A 153 5.64 4.25 -15.62
C SER A 153 5.43 5.64 -16.23
N GLN A 154 6.47 6.24 -16.83
CA GLN A 154 6.40 7.55 -17.49
C GLN A 154 5.51 7.53 -18.73
N ARG A 155 5.58 6.46 -19.54
CA ARG A 155 4.67 6.28 -20.67
C ARG A 155 3.24 6.29 -20.17
N ASN A 156 2.93 5.54 -19.12
CA ASN A 156 1.58 5.52 -18.55
C ASN A 156 1.27 6.73 -17.64
N PHE A 157 2.18 7.71 -17.53
CA PHE A 157 1.98 8.96 -16.77
C PHE A 157 1.34 10.07 -17.62
N PHE A 158 1.55 10.08 -18.93
CA PHE A 158 0.95 11.07 -19.84
C PHE A 158 -0.07 10.40 -20.79
N PRO A 159 -1.30 10.96 -20.90
CA PRO A 159 -2.26 10.53 -21.92
C PRO A 159 -1.61 10.55 -23.31
N LYS A 160 -1.99 9.60 -24.20
CA LYS A 160 -1.47 9.58 -25.58
C LYS A 160 -1.63 10.93 -26.30
N SER A 161 -2.67 11.70 -25.97
CA SER A 161 -2.93 13.05 -26.50
C SER A 161 -1.90 14.12 -26.11
N GLN A 162 -1.01 13.84 -25.15
CA GLN A 162 0.03 14.78 -24.70
C GLN A 162 1.46 14.31 -25.04
N ARG A 163 1.62 13.25 -25.84
CA ARG A 163 2.95 12.67 -26.17
C ARG A 163 3.63 13.27 -27.41
N HIS A 164 3.04 14.31 -28.02
CA HIS A 164 3.66 15.10 -29.07
C HIS A 164 3.41 16.59 -28.86
N LYS A 165 4.32 17.24 -28.12
CA LYS A 165 4.75 18.62 -28.29
C LYS A 165 6.22 18.71 -27.90
#